data_AF-A0A258ELM8-F1
#
_entry.id   AF-A0A258ELM8-F1
#
_cell.length_a   1.000
_cell.length_b   1.000
_cell.length_c   1.000
_cell.angle_alpha   90.00
_cell.angle_beta   90.00
_cell.angle_gamma   90.00
#
_symmetry.space_group_name_H-M   'P 1'
#
loop_
_entity.id
_entity.type
_entity.pdbx_description
1 polymer ?
#
loop_
_entity_poly.entity_id
_entity_poly.type
_entity_poly.pdbx_seq_one_letter_code
_entity_poly.pdbx_strand_id
1 'polypeptide(L)'
;MAELQPRFLMVNYQDPDYVHWGNPSHYTRAIAIIDEGLQRLVAAADADPFYRENTIFVITPDCGRDANPLAEVPFQHHFNSRSAHETWAVIFGPGIGRGIVDRPVDQSAIAPTIAAAMGFAANRAEGSAIDGALL
;
A
#
# COMPACT_ATOMS: atom_id res chain seq x y z
N MET A 1 -5.96 19.63 5.54
CA MET A 1 -4.50 19.72 5.33
C MET A 1 -3.93 21.13 5.47
N ALA A 2 -4.70 22.19 5.16
CA ALA A 2 -4.21 23.57 5.12
C ALA A 2 -3.63 24.12 6.44
N GLU A 3 -4.13 23.70 7.61
CA GLU A 3 -3.67 24.26 8.90
C GLU A 3 -2.58 23.41 9.56
N LEU A 4 -2.70 22.08 9.54
CA LEU A 4 -1.74 21.17 10.19
C LEU A 4 -0.54 20.79 9.31
N GLN A 5 -0.71 20.82 7.98
CA GLN A 5 0.32 20.47 7.00
C GLN A 5 1.16 19.21 7.35
N PRO A 6 0.55 18.04 7.63
CA PRO A 6 1.29 16.85 8.03
C PRO A 6 2.31 16.41 6.97
N ARG A 7 3.54 16.12 7.39
CA ARG A 7 4.62 15.61 6.52
C ARG A 7 4.60 14.08 6.38
N PHE A 8 3.73 13.41 7.12
CA PHE A 8 3.48 11.98 7.04
C PHE A 8 2.02 11.72 7.41
N LEU A 9 1.34 10.94 6.59
CA LEU A 9 -0.04 10.51 6.80
C LEU A 9 -0.13 9.02 6.46
N MET A 10 -0.74 8.25 7.36
CA MET A 10 -1.05 6.84 7.14
C MET A 10 -2.57 6.67 7.20
N VAL A 11 -3.14 6.05 6.17
CA VAL A 11 -4.56 5.74 6.09
C VAL A 11 -4.69 4.23 5.94
N ASN A 12 -5.38 3.59 6.88
CA ASN A 12 -5.65 2.15 6.83
C ASN A 12 -7.10 1.94 6.39
N TYR A 13 -7.28 1.32 5.24
CA TYR A 13 -8.59 0.90 4.75
C TYR A 13 -8.83 -0.56 5.15
N GLN A 14 -9.95 -0.83 5.82
CA GLN A 14 -10.28 -2.16 6.32
C GLN A 14 -11.41 -2.82 5.51
N ASP A 15 -12.05 -2.07 4.61
CA ASP A 15 -13.28 -2.49 3.93
C ASP A 15 -13.18 -3.83 3.18
N PRO A 16 -12.09 -4.17 2.46
CA PRO A 16 -11.96 -5.46 1.80
C PRO A 16 -11.94 -6.62 2.79
N ASP A 17 -11.51 -6.39 4.03
CA ASP A 17 -11.41 -7.41 5.06
C ASP A 17 -12.79 -7.91 5.55
N TYR A 18 -13.85 -7.12 5.38
CA TYR A 18 -15.23 -7.55 5.64
C TYR A 18 -15.68 -8.74 4.78
N VAL A 19 -14.90 -9.13 3.75
CA VAL A 19 -15.10 -10.39 3.03
C VAL A 19 -15.09 -11.61 3.97
N HIS A 20 -14.46 -11.51 5.15
CA HIS A 20 -14.52 -12.54 6.19
C HIS A 20 -15.97 -12.93 6.57
N TRP A 21 -16.96 -12.08 6.38
CA TRP A 21 -18.36 -12.41 6.65
C TRP A 21 -19.03 -13.24 5.55
N GLY A 22 -18.26 -13.71 4.56
CA GLY A 22 -18.70 -14.71 3.59
C GLY A 22 -19.39 -14.15 2.34
N ASN A 23 -19.48 -12.82 2.17
CA ASN A 23 -19.99 -12.22 0.94
C ASN A 23 -18.81 -11.81 0.01
N PRO A 24 -18.56 -12.55 -1.09
CA PRO A 24 -17.43 -12.26 -1.98
C PRO A 24 -17.51 -10.88 -2.64
N SER A 25 -18.72 -10.34 -2.82
CA SER A 25 -18.91 -9.04 -3.46
C SER A 25 -18.43 -7.86 -2.61
N HIS A 26 -18.33 -8.03 -1.28
CA HIS A 26 -17.76 -7.00 -0.41
C HIS A 26 -16.31 -6.71 -0.76
N TYR A 27 -15.52 -7.73 -1.14
CA TYR A 27 -14.11 -7.57 -1.45
C TYR A 27 -13.89 -6.65 -2.65
N THR A 28 -14.49 -6.96 -3.79
CA THR A 28 -14.31 -6.19 -5.03
C THR A 28 -14.99 -4.84 -4.97
N ARG A 29 -16.14 -4.73 -4.28
CA ARG A 29 -16.80 -3.43 -4.06
C ARG A 29 -15.97 -2.52 -3.18
N ALA A 30 -15.39 -3.03 -2.10
CA ALA A 30 -14.51 -2.27 -1.22
C ALA A 30 -13.28 -1.75 -1.98
N ILE A 31 -12.65 -2.59 -2.81
CA ILE A 31 -11.52 -2.17 -3.65
C ILE A 31 -11.91 -0.98 -4.55
N ALA A 32 -13.06 -1.03 -5.21
CA ALA A 32 -13.53 0.08 -6.05
C ALA A 32 -13.76 1.37 -5.25
N ILE A 33 -14.31 1.27 -4.03
CA ILE A 33 -14.52 2.44 -3.15
C ILE A 33 -13.17 3.03 -2.69
N ILE A 34 -12.21 2.17 -2.37
CA ILE A 34 -10.85 2.58 -2.00
C ILE A 34 -10.18 3.27 -3.18
N ASP A 35 -10.26 2.72 -4.39
CA ASP A 35 -9.68 3.31 -5.59
C ASP A 35 -10.19 4.75 -5.83
N GLU A 36 -11.51 4.97 -5.73
CA GLU A 36 -12.09 6.32 -5.76
C GLU A 36 -11.56 7.22 -4.62
N GLY A 37 -11.32 6.66 -3.43
CA GLY A 37 -10.72 7.35 -2.30
C GLY A 37 -9.26 7.76 -2.54
N LEU A 38 -8.46 6.86 -3.10
CA LEU A 38 -7.07 7.11 -3.48
C LEU A 38 -7.00 8.23 -4.53
N GLN A 39 -7.88 8.21 -5.53
CA GLN A 39 -7.99 9.29 -6.52
C GLN A 39 -8.24 10.64 -5.84
N ARG A 40 -9.13 10.71 -4.85
CA ARG A 40 -9.41 11.95 -4.10
C ARG A 40 -8.21 12.40 -3.26
N LEU A 41 -7.46 11.48 -2.66
CA LEU A 41 -6.25 11.81 -1.88
C LEU A 41 -5.15 12.37 -2.78
N VAL A 42 -4.92 11.74 -3.94
CA VAL A 42 -3.95 12.22 -4.94
C VAL A 42 -4.35 13.61 -5.45
N ALA A 43 -5.61 13.77 -5.87
CA ALA A 43 -6.10 15.06 -6.34
C ALA A 43 -6.01 16.17 -5.27
N ALA A 44 -6.24 15.83 -3.99
CA ALA A 44 -6.11 16.78 -2.90
C ALA A 44 -4.66 17.23 -2.67
N ALA A 45 -3.69 16.33 -2.82
CA ALA A 45 -2.26 16.68 -2.76
C ALA A 45 -1.84 17.53 -3.97
N ASP A 46 -2.28 17.16 -5.18
CA ASP A 46 -1.98 17.91 -6.40
C ASP A 46 -2.55 19.32 -6.40
N ALA A 47 -3.68 19.55 -5.71
CA ALA A 47 -4.31 20.86 -5.62
C ALA A 47 -3.64 21.82 -4.61
N ASP A 48 -2.86 21.30 -3.67
CA ASP A 48 -2.26 22.08 -2.58
C ASP A 48 -0.76 22.32 -2.85
N PRO A 49 -0.30 23.59 -2.95
CA PRO A 49 1.10 23.91 -3.23
C PRO A 49 2.11 23.34 -2.25
N PHE A 50 1.72 23.02 -1.02
CA PHE A 50 2.60 22.40 -0.03
C PHE A 50 2.95 20.95 -0.38
N TYR A 51 2.02 20.23 -1.02
CA TYR A 51 2.12 18.79 -1.31
C TYR A 51 2.43 18.47 -2.76
N ARG A 52 1.96 19.30 -3.70
CA ARG A 52 2.15 19.11 -5.14
C ARG A 52 3.63 19.01 -5.51
N GLU A 53 3.98 18.00 -6.31
CA GLU A 53 5.38 17.66 -6.66
C GLU A 53 6.32 17.45 -5.45
N ASN A 54 5.75 17.19 -4.27
CA ASN A 54 6.50 17.05 -3.01
C ASN A 54 5.95 15.90 -2.13
N THR A 55 5.08 15.05 -2.68
CA THR A 55 4.42 13.95 -1.96
C THR A 55 4.71 12.63 -2.64
N ILE A 56 5.17 11.65 -1.86
CA ILE A 56 5.30 10.25 -2.28
C ILE A 56 4.09 9.49 -1.77
N PHE A 57 3.41 8.79 -2.67
CA PHE A 57 2.32 7.89 -2.37
C PHE A 57 2.82 6.46 -2.32
N VAL A 58 2.36 5.71 -1.31
CA VAL A 58 2.67 4.30 -1.11
C VAL A 58 1.35 3.59 -0.85
N ILE A 59 1.01 2.65 -1.72
CA ILE A 59 -0.20 1.84 -1.62
C ILE A 59 0.24 0.38 -1.54
N THR A 60 -0.12 -0.30 -0.45
CA THR A 60 0.21 -1.72 -0.24
C THR A 60 -0.85 -2.34 0.67
N PRO A 61 -1.31 -3.57 0.38
CA PRO A 61 -1.97 -4.41 1.37
C PRO A 61 -0.97 -4.85 2.46
N ASP A 62 -1.49 -5.21 3.62
CA ASP A 62 -0.75 -5.85 4.70
C ASP A 62 -0.59 -7.36 4.48
N CYS A 63 -1.61 -7.99 3.89
CA CYS A 63 -1.66 -9.40 3.56
C CYS A 63 -2.53 -9.65 2.32
N GLY A 64 -2.48 -10.89 1.82
CA GLY A 64 -3.35 -11.35 0.76
C GLY A 64 -4.66 -11.94 1.28
N ARG A 65 -5.27 -12.83 0.49
CA ARG A 65 -6.54 -13.47 0.84
C ARG A 65 -6.64 -14.89 0.27
N ASP A 66 -6.92 -15.82 1.15
CA ASP A 66 -7.31 -17.19 0.84
C ASP A 66 -8.81 -17.30 0.61
N ALA A 67 -9.20 -18.30 -0.19
CA ALA A 67 -10.57 -18.72 -0.35
C ALA A 67 -10.68 -20.24 -0.14
N ASN A 68 -11.36 -20.66 0.91
CA ASN A 68 -11.66 -22.05 1.22
C ASN A 68 -13.16 -22.22 1.53
N PRO A 69 -13.99 -22.69 0.58
CA PRO A 69 -15.43 -22.83 0.79
C PRO A 69 -15.81 -23.89 1.83
N LEU A 70 -14.87 -24.73 2.26
CA LEU A 70 -15.09 -25.75 3.30
C LEU A 70 -14.75 -25.27 4.71
N ALA A 71 -14.19 -24.07 4.87
CA ALA A 71 -13.87 -23.49 6.17
C ALA A 71 -15.08 -22.71 6.75
N GLU A 72 -15.16 -22.62 8.08
CA GLU A 72 -16.18 -21.81 8.78
C GLU A 72 -16.11 -20.33 8.38
N VAL A 73 -14.89 -19.83 8.17
CA VAL A 73 -14.66 -18.51 7.56
C VAL A 73 -14.01 -18.71 6.21
N PRO A 74 -14.77 -18.60 5.10
CA PRO A 74 -14.32 -19.05 3.80
C PRO A 74 -13.30 -18.13 3.15
N PHE A 75 -13.21 -16.88 3.57
CA PHE A 75 -12.20 -15.93 3.12
C PHE A 75 -11.31 -15.56 4.31
N GLN A 76 -10.04 -15.93 4.29
CA GLN A 76 -9.12 -15.80 5.43
C GLN A 76 -7.69 -15.50 4.97
N HIS A 77 -6.79 -15.15 5.89
CA HIS A 77 -5.37 -14.95 5.56
C HIS A 77 -4.45 -15.72 6.53
N HIS A 78 -5.01 -16.63 7.32
CA HIS A 78 -4.30 -17.41 8.35
C HIS A 78 -3.96 -18.84 7.90
N PHE A 79 -4.25 -19.23 6.65
CA PHE A 79 -3.96 -20.59 6.18
C PHE A 79 -2.51 -20.78 5.71
N ASN A 80 -1.65 -19.78 5.92
CA ASN A 80 -0.23 -19.82 5.51
C ASN A 80 -0.07 -20.18 4.03
N SER A 81 -1.01 -19.74 3.21
CA SER A 81 -1.05 -20.04 1.79
C SER A 81 -0.27 -18.98 1.01
N ARG A 82 0.14 -19.34 -0.21
CA ARG A 82 0.74 -18.38 -1.15
C ARG A 82 -0.15 -17.14 -1.33
N SER A 83 -1.46 -17.33 -1.47
CA SER A 83 -2.42 -16.24 -1.68
C SER A 83 -2.61 -15.33 -0.47
N ALA A 84 -2.29 -15.78 0.74
CA ALA A 84 -2.26 -14.95 1.94
C ALA A 84 -0.96 -14.15 2.08
N HIS A 85 0.14 -14.63 1.49
CA HIS A 85 1.48 -14.05 1.68
C HIS A 85 1.91 -13.15 0.52
N GLU A 86 1.44 -13.42 -0.70
CA GLU A 86 1.77 -12.59 -1.85
C GLU A 86 0.88 -11.35 -1.90
N THR A 87 1.50 -10.20 -1.71
CA THR A 87 0.88 -8.87 -1.85
C THR A 87 1.56 -8.09 -2.99
N TRP A 88 1.17 -6.84 -3.13
CA TRP A 88 1.73 -5.92 -4.12
C TRP A 88 1.93 -4.55 -3.48
N ALA A 89 2.80 -3.74 -4.08
CA ALA A 89 2.94 -2.34 -3.70
C ALA A 89 2.99 -1.46 -4.95
N VAL A 90 2.39 -0.29 -4.86
CA VAL A 90 2.53 0.80 -5.83
C VAL A 90 3.12 1.99 -5.10
N ILE A 91 4.26 2.47 -5.59
CA ILE A 91 4.96 3.63 -5.04
C ILE A 91 5.14 4.63 -6.17
N PHE A 92 4.74 5.88 -5.98
CA PHE A 92 4.90 6.95 -6.98
C PHE A 92 5.01 8.32 -6.34
N GLY A 93 5.61 9.26 -7.08
CA GLY A 93 5.86 10.63 -6.62
C GLY A 93 7.28 11.08 -6.98
N PRO A 94 7.73 12.23 -6.44
CA PRO A 94 9.05 12.78 -6.71
C PRO A 94 10.17 11.79 -6.33
N GLY A 95 11.17 11.67 -7.20
CA GLY A 95 12.34 10.80 -6.97
C GLY A 95 12.10 9.30 -7.14
N ILE A 96 10.86 8.86 -7.38
CA ILE A 96 10.54 7.46 -7.64
C ILE A 96 10.69 7.16 -9.14
N GLY A 97 11.43 6.09 -9.46
CA GLY A 97 11.66 5.62 -10.83
C GLY A 97 10.38 5.08 -11.48
N ARG A 98 10.32 5.13 -12.82
CA ARG A 98 9.21 4.52 -13.58
C ARG A 98 9.59 3.10 -13.97
N GLY A 99 8.77 2.12 -13.62
CA GLY A 99 8.97 0.73 -14.01
C GLY A 99 8.15 -0.26 -13.20
N ILE A 100 8.45 -1.54 -13.39
CA ILE A 100 7.89 -2.67 -12.63
C ILE A 100 9.08 -3.44 -12.03
N VAL A 101 8.98 -3.75 -10.75
CA VAL A 101 9.91 -4.66 -10.08
C VAL A 101 9.30 -6.06 -10.12
N ASP A 102 9.60 -6.81 -11.18
CA ASP A 102 9.04 -8.15 -11.42
C ASP A 102 9.94 -9.25 -10.82
N ARG A 103 10.09 -9.20 -9.49
CA ARG A 103 10.82 -10.17 -8.69
C ARG A 103 10.25 -10.19 -7.26
N PRO A 104 10.43 -11.28 -6.49
CA PRO A 104 10.08 -11.28 -5.09
C PRO A 104 10.78 -10.16 -4.31
N VAL A 105 10.00 -9.46 -3.50
CA VAL A 105 10.44 -8.39 -2.60
C VAL A 105 9.69 -8.56 -1.29
N ASP A 106 10.41 -8.60 -0.17
CA ASP A 106 9.79 -8.60 1.15
C ASP A 106 9.17 -7.24 1.45
N GLN A 107 7.98 -7.24 2.08
CA GLN A 107 7.30 -6.02 2.49
C GLN A 107 8.17 -5.14 3.41
N SER A 108 9.12 -5.74 4.15
CA SER A 108 10.11 -5.04 4.97
C SER A 108 11.02 -4.08 4.18
N ALA A 109 11.08 -4.22 2.84
CA ALA A 109 11.80 -3.32 1.95
C ALA A 109 11.08 -1.97 1.72
N ILE A 110 9.78 -1.87 2.02
CA ILE A 110 8.99 -0.64 1.78
C ILE A 110 9.50 0.53 2.63
N ALA A 111 9.63 0.34 3.95
CA ALA A 111 10.09 1.40 4.86
C ALA A 111 11.47 1.97 4.50
N PRO A 112 12.53 1.17 4.26
CA PRO A 112 13.84 1.71 3.85
C PRO A 112 13.80 2.34 2.45
N THR A 113 12.92 1.90 1.54
CA THR A 113 12.73 2.55 0.23
C THR A 113 12.17 3.96 0.37
N ILE A 114 11.13 4.12 1.20
CA ILE A 114 10.54 5.44 1.49
C ILE A 114 11.57 6.35 2.14
N ALA A 115 12.30 5.83 3.14
CA ALA A 115 13.33 6.59 3.83
C ALA A 115 14.41 7.11 2.86
N ALA A 116 14.92 6.24 1.98
CA ALA A 116 15.87 6.61 0.96
C ALA A 116 15.32 7.66 -0.01
N ALA A 117 14.07 7.51 -0.48
CA ALA A 117 13.41 8.49 -1.33
C ALA A 117 13.24 9.87 -0.67
N MET A 118 13.04 9.88 0.65
CA MET A 118 12.91 11.09 1.46
C MET A 118 14.24 11.62 2.00
N GLY A 119 15.38 11.01 1.64
CA GLY A 119 16.72 11.47 2.02
C GLY A 119 17.10 11.20 3.48
N PHE A 120 16.51 10.20 4.14
CA PHE A 120 16.89 9.79 5.50
C PHE A 120 17.13 8.27 5.63
N ALA A 121 17.74 7.85 6.73
CA ALA A 121 18.07 6.44 6.96
C ALA A 121 17.05 5.76 7.88
N ALA A 122 16.57 4.58 7.48
CA ALA A 122 15.73 3.71 8.30
C ALA A 122 16.59 2.69 9.08
N ASN A 123 17.37 3.16 10.07
CA ASN A 123 18.37 2.34 10.79
C ASN A 123 17.83 1.14 11.58
N ARG A 124 16.50 1.02 11.70
CA ARG A 124 15.80 -0.08 12.38
C ARG A 124 15.01 -0.98 11.42
N ALA A 125 15.05 -0.69 10.12
CA ALA A 125 14.42 -1.56 9.13
C ALA A 125 15.19 -2.88 9.03
N GLU A 126 14.44 -3.99 8.89
CA GLU A 126 15.01 -5.32 8.68
C GLU A 126 15.37 -5.55 7.20
N GLY A 127 14.62 -4.93 6.28
CA GLY A 127 14.85 -5.00 4.84
C GLY A 127 15.83 -3.95 4.32
N SER A 128 16.16 -4.05 3.03
CA SER A 128 16.92 -3.03 2.28
C SER A 128 15.99 -2.29 1.32
N ALA A 129 16.36 -1.06 0.94
CA ALA A 129 15.62 -0.33 -0.08
C ALA A 129 15.56 -1.13 -1.39
N ILE A 130 14.46 -1.01 -2.13
CA ILE A 130 14.24 -1.75 -3.37
C ILE A 130 15.18 -1.19 -4.45
N ASP A 131 16.10 -2.03 -4.91
CA ASP A 131 16.99 -1.67 -6.03
C ASP A 131 16.19 -1.27 -7.27
N GLY A 132 16.52 -0.10 -7.83
CA GLY A 132 15.87 0.46 -9.01
C GLY A 132 14.55 1.20 -8.74
N ALA A 133 14.14 1.35 -7.48
CA ALA A 133 12.92 2.10 -7.14
C ALA A 133 13.09 3.63 -7.21
N LEU A 134 14.32 4.14 -7.17
CA LEU A 134 14.62 5.58 -7.14
C LEU A 134 15.29 6.03 -8.45
N LEU A 135 15.15 7.33 -8.78
CA LEU A 135 15.82 8.00 -9.90
C LEU A 135 17.30 8.31 -9.64
#